data_AF-S2K2V9-F1
#
_entry.id   AF-S2K2V9-F1
#
_cell.length_a   1.000
_cell.length_b   1.000
_cell.length_c   1.000
_cell.angle_alpha   90.00
_cell.angle_beta   90.00
_cell.angle_gamma   90.00
#
_symmetry.space_group_name_H-M   'P 1'
#
loop_
_entity.id
_entity.type
_entity.pdbx_description
1 polymer ?
#
loop_
_entity_poly.entity_id
_entity_poly.type
_entity_poly.pdbx_seq_one_letter_code
_entity_poly.pdbx_strand_id
1 'polypeptide(L)'
;MYSKEARKVIAVDLDQTLAHTLESLVEWHNDTYATDFNVTDFNTYEYWKIWGGTREESCMKIRDFYDSSYFDRIQPIQDFALEALKMLKRRHFTLVIITSRQQFVAEKTKRFVDRHYPGIFDSIYFCNLDLSDSEQLEYVSKPKSVICQEIGVDVLIDDSLEHAFDCSTLGIDILLYDRQGQYIWNHDDILRKRHAQYSAPTLTSTSKRLYHQTPRELSKNVHRMTSWKEIIAQFPKPSSPLRYCYFAEEDQEEEEDEEDEEEEEEEEDSCDSEQHYFDNPNYYGYETVEVEEMSEEEEEYPLYRDNRVWV
;
A
#
# COMPACT_ATOMS: atom_id res chain seq x y z
N MET A 1 -16.86 31.71 3.58
CA MET A 1 -15.75 30.85 3.15
C MET A 1 -16.01 29.47 3.69
N TYR A 2 -16.01 28.43 2.85
CA TYR A 2 -15.84 27.07 3.37
C TYR A 2 -14.40 26.92 3.82
N SER A 3 -14.17 26.35 5.00
CA SER A 3 -12.82 25.90 5.36
C SER A 3 -12.45 24.78 4.41
N LYS A 4 -11.31 24.89 3.72
CA LYS A 4 -10.77 23.75 2.98
C LYS A 4 -10.31 22.73 4.03
N GLU A 5 -10.83 21.51 3.96
CA GLU A 5 -10.44 20.47 4.92
C GLU A 5 -8.94 20.17 4.81
N ALA A 6 -8.34 19.75 5.93
CA ALA A 6 -6.93 19.44 5.97
C ALA A 6 -6.64 18.21 5.08
N ARG A 7 -5.56 18.29 4.28
CA ARG A 7 -5.12 17.16 3.46
C ARG A 7 -4.58 16.06 4.35
N LYS A 8 -5.30 14.94 4.41
CA LYS A 8 -4.93 13.78 5.23
C LYS A 8 -3.51 13.29 4.93
N VAL A 9 -2.81 12.85 5.97
CA VAL A 9 -1.40 12.45 5.94
C VAL A 9 -1.30 10.93 6.04
N ILE A 10 -0.70 10.32 5.02
CA ILE A 10 -0.34 8.91 5.01
C ILE A 10 1.17 8.81 5.24
N ALA A 11 1.56 8.16 6.34
CA ALA A 11 2.93 7.74 6.58
C ALA A 11 3.15 6.34 6.01
N VAL A 12 4.34 6.11 5.44
CA VAL A 12 4.73 4.83 4.85
C VAL A 12 6.12 4.47 5.37
N ASP A 13 6.33 3.24 5.82
CA ASP A 13 7.69 2.74 6.08
C ASP A 13 8.45 2.48 4.77
N LEU A 14 9.78 2.43 4.85
CA LEU A 14 10.65 2.16 3.71
C LEU A 14 11.07 0.70 3.59
N ASP A 15 11.46 0.06 4.68
CA ASP A 15 12.12 -1.24 4.71
C ASP A 15 11.05 -2.34 4.79
N GLN A 16 11.08 -3.31 3.88
CA GLN A 16 10.05 -4.36 3.73
C GLN A 16 8.65 -3.84 3.37
N THR A 17 8.38 -2.53 3.47
CA THR A 17 7.15 -1.86 3.01
C THR A 17 7.29 -1.22 1.62
N LEU A 18 8.47 -0.70 1.27
CA LEU A 18 8.79 -0.15 -0.07
C LEU A 18 10.11 -0.69 -0.66
N ALA A 19 10.97 -1.33 0.11
CA ALA A 19 12.31 -1.72 -0.29
C ALA A 19 12.65 -3.15 0.15
N HIS A 20 13.29 -3.92 -0.74
CA HIS A 20 13.79 -5.27 -0.50
C HIS A 20 15.09 -5.29 0.35
N THR A 21 15.11 -4.54 1.46
CA THR A 21 16.28 -4.34 2.31
C THR A 21 16.75 -5.62 3.01
N LEU A 22 15.84 -6.36 3.65
CA LEU A 22 16.15 -7.62 4.33
C LEU A 22 16.68 -8.68 3.34
N GLU A 23 16.10 -8.77 2.15
CA GLU A 23 16.57 -9.66 1.08
C GLU A 23 18.03 -9.37 0.72
N SER A 24 18.36 -8.09 0.53
CA SER A 24 19.72 -7.64 0.21
C SER A 24 20.68 -7.76 1.40
N LEU A 25 20.19 -7.59 2.63
CA LEU A 25 20.94 -7.80 3.88
C LEU A 25 21.29 -9.27 4.10
N VAL A 26 20.36 -10.18 3.78
CA VAL A 26 20.58 -11.64 3.84
C VAL A 26 21.60 -12.07 2.80
N GLU A 27 21.45 -11.61 1.56
CA GLU A 27 22.43 -11.82 0.48
C GLU A 27 23.83 -11.35 0.90
N TRP A 28 23.93 -10.12 1.40
CA TRP A 28 25.18 -9.54 1.92
C TRP A 28 25.79 -10.36 3.07
N HIS A 29 24.98 -10.76 4.05
CA HIS A 29 25.49 -11.48 5.23
C HIS A 29 25.99 -12.87 4.86
N ASN A 30 25.28 -13.57 3.95
CA ASN A 30 25.70 -14.87 3.43
C ASN A 30 27.04 -14.77 2.69
N ASP A 31 27.18 -13.83 1.76
CA ASP A 31 28.43 -13.63 1.01
C ASP A 31 29.59 -13.15 1.91
N THR A 32 29.32 -12.34 2.94
CA THR A 32 30.35 -11.75 3.82
C THR A 32 30.82 -12.71 4.91
N TYR A 33 29.92 -13.51 5.49
CA TYR A 33 30.22 -14.39 6.64
C TYR A 33 30.14 -15.89 6.32
N ALA A 34 29.95 -16.27 5.05
CA ALA A 34 29.76 -17.65 4.60
C ALA A 34 28.61 -18.37 5.32
N THR A 35 27.48 -17.67 5.51
CA THR A 35 26.23 -18.22 6.06
C THR A 35 25.25 -18.62 4.97
N ASP A 36 24.22 -19.38 5.34
CA ASP A 36 23.17 -19.90 4.44
C ASP A 36 21.78 -19.56 5.01
N PHE A 37 21.58 -18.28 5.35
CA PHE A 37 20.31 -17.78 5.86
C PHE A 37 19.31 -17.49 4.74
N ASN A 38 18.03 -17.67 5.03
CA ASN A 38 16.90 -17.28 4.18
C ASN A 38 16.07 -16.20 4.89
N VAL A 39 15.32 -15.41 4.12
CA VAL A 39 14.43 -14.35 4.66
C VAL A 39 13.45 -14.89 5.71
N THR A 40 13.00 -16.14 5.55
CA THR A 40 12.08 -16.84 6.47
C THR A 40 12.67 -17.23 7.83
N ASP A 41 13.99 -17.13 8.00
CA ASP A 41 14.67 -17.35 9.27
C ASP A 41 14.57 -16.10 10.17
N PHE A 42 14.40 -14.93 9.55
CA PHE A 42 14.21 -13.65 10.22
C PHE A 42 12.78 -13.56 10.73
N ASN A 43 12.63 -13.75 12.03
CA ASN A 43 11.36 -13.73 12.75
C ASN A 43 11.27 -12.58 13.77
N THR A 44 12.29 -11.72 13.80
CA THR A 44 12.44 -10.56 14.68
C THR A 44 13.38 -9.54 14.01
N TYR A 45 13.19 -8.25 14.32
CA TYR A 45 14.13 -7.19 13.93
C TYR A 45 15.43 -7.20 14.74
N GLU A 46 15.48 -7.93 15.86
CA GLU A 46 16.67 -8.10 16.68
C GLU A 46 17.64 -9.14 16.06
N TYR A 47 18.27 -8.77 14.93
CA TYR A 47 19.05 -9.70 14.09
C TYR A 47 20.21 -10.41 14.81
N TRP A 48 20.75 -9.85 15.90
CA TRP A 48 21.71 -10.53 16.79
C TRP A 48 21.19 -11.88 17.34
N LYS A 49 19.87 -12.07 17.44
CA LYS A 49 19.25 -13.34 17.86
C LYS A 49 19.29 -14.43 16.78
N ILE A 50 19.49 -14.04 15.52
CA ILE A 50 19.52 -14.93 14.35
C ILE A 50 20.98 -15.17 13.92
N TRP A 51 21.77 -14.09 13.83
CA TRP A 51 23.19 -14.13 13.51
C TRP A 51 24.08 -14.64 14.65
N GLY A 52 23.56 -14.64 15.88
CA GLY A 52 24.37 -14.78 17.09
C GLY A 52 25.22 -13.53 17.37
N GLY A 53 25.99 -13.60 18.47
CA GLY A 53 26.82 -12.49 18.95
C GLY A 53 26.05 -11.54 19.88
N THR A 54 26.52 -10.30 19.97
CA THR A 54 25.90 -9.21 20.74
C THR A 54 25.04 -8.30 19.86
N ARG A 55 24.23 -7.46 20.52
CA ARG A 55 23.50 -6.39 19.84
C ARG A 55 24.46 -5.42 19.14
N GLU A 56 25.59 -5.11 19.76
CA GLU A 56 26.57 -4.14 19.27
C GLU A 56 27.35 -4.70 18.06
N GLU A 57 27.64 -6.01 18.04
CA GLU A 57 28.16 -6.71 16.85
C GLU A 57 27.13 -6.69 15.69
N SER A 58 25.83 -6.79 16.00
CA SER A 58 24.75 -6.63 15.02
C SER A 58 24.60 -5.17 14.54
N CYS A 59 24.82 -4.17 15.40
CA CYS A 59 24.88 -2.77 14.98
C CYS A 59 26.03 -2.57 13.98
N MET A 60 27.25 -3.07 14.30
CA MET A 60 28.41 -3.01 13.41
C MET A 60 28.12 -3.66 12.04
N LYS A 61 27.59 -4.89 12.02
CA LYS A 61 27.18 -5.58 10.79
C LYS A 61 26.22 -4.74 9.93
N ILE A 62 25.25 -4.07 10.55
CA ILE A 62 24.32 -3.19 9.82
C ILE A 62 25.04 -1.98 9.21
N ARG A 63 26.12 -1.47 9.84
CA ARG A 63 26.89 -0.34 9.27
C ARG A 63 27.76 -0.82 8.10
N ASP A 64 28.41 -1.98 8.25
CA ASP A 64 29.16 -2.64 7.16
C ASP A 64 28.23 -2.94 5.95
N PHE A 65 26.98 -3.36 6.20
CA PHE A 65 25.96 -3.51 5.16
C PHE A 65 25.63 -2.18 4.48
N TYR A 66 25.38 -1.10 5.24
CA TYR A 66 25.08 0.22 4.67
C TYR A 66 26.20 0.79 3.80
N ASP A 67 27.46 0.45 4.07
CA ASP A 67 28.63 0.82 3.26
C ASP A 67 28.99 -0.21 2.17
N SER A 68 28.29 -1.33 2.10
CA SER A 68 28.41 -2.30 1.02
C SER A 68 27.68 -1.89 -0.26
N SER A 69 28.08 -2.48 -1.39
CA SER A 69 27.38 -2.36 -2.68
C SER A 69 26.00 -3.06 -2.71
N TYR A 70 25.64 -3.80 -1.67
CA TYR A 70 24.34 -4.46 -1.55
C TYR A 70 23.27 -3.42 -1.17
N PHE A 71 23.57 -2.54 -0.21
CA PHE A 71 22.68 -1.44 0.16
C PHE A 71 22.38 -0.48 -1.00
N ASP A 72 23.38 -0.13 -1.81
CA ASP A 72 23.20 0.71 -3.01
C ASP A 72 22.47 -0.01 -4.17
N ARG A 73 22.26 -1.33 -4.09
CA ARG A 73 21.54 -2.17 -5.07
C ARG A 73 20.18 -2.70 -4.60
N ILE A 74 19.72 -2.34 -3.41
CA ILE A 74 18.36 -2.68 -2.91
C ILE A 74 17.32 -2.31 -3.98
N GLN A 75 16.41 -3.23 -4.26
CA GLN A 75 15.32 -3.03 -5.22
C GLN A 75 14.06 -2.49 -4.53
N PRO A 76 13.24 -1.67 -5.22
CA PRO A 76 11.91 -1.31 -4.73
C PRO A 76 10.97 -2.51 -4.75
N ILE A 77 9.96 -2.50 -3.90
CA ILE A 77 8.88 -3.48 -3.95
C ILE A 77 7.95 -3.16 -5.13
N GLN A 78 7.62 -4.19 -5.92
CA GLN A 78 6.96 -4.08 -7.24
C GLN A 78 5.56 -4.75 -7.29
N ASP A 79 4.83 -4.80 -6.19
CA ASP A 79 3.48 -5.41 -6.07
C ASP A 79 2.34 -4.38 -6.23
N PHE A 80 2.50 -3.41 -7.14
CA PHE A 80 1.64 -2.22 -7.34
C PHE A 80 1.91 -1.03 -6.40
N ALA A 81 2.95 -1.08 -5.55
CA ALA A 81 3.30 -0.01 -4.61
C ALA A 81 3.46 1.39 -5.24
N LEU A 82 4.22 1.48 -6.33
CA LEU A 82 4.49 2.75 -7.01
C LEU A 82 3.21 3.36 -7.64
N GLU A 83 2.32 2.50 -8.14
CA GLU A 83 1.07 2.86 -8.80
C GLU A 83 0.03 3.32 -7.77
N ALA A 84 -0.12 2.59 -6.67
CA ALA A 84 -0.92 2.96 -5.52
C ALA A 84 -0.49 4.33 -4.94
N LEU A 85 0.81 4.55 -4.74
CA LEU A 85 1.33 5.83 -4.26
C LEU A 85 1.06 6.99 -5.23
N LYS A 86 1.20 6.78 -6.54
CA LYS A 86 0.78 7.76 -7.57
C LYS A 86 -0.73 8.03 -7.50
N MET A 87 -1.57 7.03 -7.25
CA MET A 87 -3.02 7.20 -7.08
C MET A 87 -3.35 8.04 -5.84
N LEU A 88 -2.70 7.78 -4.69
CA LEU A 88 -2.88 8.56 -3.47
C LEU A 88 -2.43 10.02 -3.64
N LYS A 89 -1.28 10.27 -4.28
CA LYS A 89 -0.79 11.62 -4.56
C LYS A 89 -1.75 12.40 -5.48
N ARG A 90 -2.32 11.73 -6.51
CA ARG A 90 -3.35 12.30 -7.40
C ARG A 90 -4.66 12.61 -6.66
N ARG A 91 -5.05 11.80 -5.68
CA ARG A 91 -6.19 12.04 -4.77
C ARG A 91 -5.88 13.08 -3.68
N HIS A 92 -4.78 13.82 -3.79
CA HIS A 92 -4.37 14.88 -2.86
C HIS A 92 -4.06 14.43 -1.42
N PHE A 93 -3.78 13.16 -1.15
CA PHE A 93 -3.15 12.78 0.12
C PHE A 93 -1.77 13.42 0.26
N THR A 94 -1.38 13.77 1.49
CA THR A 94 -0.01 14.14 1.84
C THR A 94 0.75 12.85 2.13
N LEU A 95 1.90 12.63 1.49
CA LEU A 95 2.62 11.35 1.58
C LEU A 95 3.99 11.59 2.20
N VAL A 96 4.32 10.86 3.27
CA VAL A 96 5.61 10.97 3.97
C VAL A 96 6.19 9.60 4.26
N ILE A 97 7.53 9.49 4.30
CA ILE A 97 8.19 8.27 4.79
C ILE A 97 8.54 8.45 6.27
N ILE A 98 8.25 7.44 7.10
CA ILE A 98 8.76 7.34 8.47
C ILE A 98 9.50 6.00 8.58
N THR A 99 10.83 6.03 8.60
CA THR A 99 11.69 4.84 8.58
C THR A 99 12.45 4.63 9.89
N SER A 100 12.61 3.36 10.29
CA SER A 100 13.42 2.94 11.44
C SER A 100 14.90 3.30 11.31
N ARG A 101 15.39 3.53 10.08
CA ARG A 101 16.78 3.87 9.75
C ARG A 101 17.32 5.05 10.56
N GLN A 102 18.64 5.07 10.71
CA GLN A 102 19.39 6.14 11.36
C GLN A 102 19.71 7.27 10.37
N GLN A 103 19.74 8.50 10.86
CA GLN A 103 19.89 9.71 10.04
C GLN A 103 21.25 9.78 9.30
N PHE A 104 22.30 9.10 9.77
CA PHE A 104 23.57 9.03 9.04
C PHE A 104 23.47 8.31 7.68
N VAL A 105 22.49 7.42 7.47
CA VAL A 105 22.24 6.78 6.16
C VAL A 105 21.20 7.55 5.30
N ALA A 106 20.89 8.79 5.66
CA ALA A 106 19.86 9.59 5.00
C ALA A 106 20.17 9.94 3.54
N GLU A 107 21.42 10.20 3.16
CA GLU A 107 21.74 10.53 1.75
C GLU A 107 21.52 9.33 0.81
N LYS A 108 22.04 8.15 1.20
CA LYS A 108 21.84 6.89 0.45
C LYS A 108 20.35 6.53 0.40
N THR A 109 19.63 6.73 1.52
CA THR A 109 18.17 6.54 1.61
C THR A 109 17.41 7.48 0.67
N LYS A 110 17.74 8.78 0.66
CA LYS A 110 17.11 9.75 -0.25
C LYS A 110 17.39 9.39 -1.71
N ARG A 111 18.62 8.97 -2.05
CA ARG A 111 18.99 8.53 -3.40
C ARG A 111 18.15 7.33 -3.89
N PHE A 112 17.80 6.40 -3.01
CA PHE A 112 16.86 5.32 -3.34
C PHE A 112 15.45 5.85 -3.61
N VAL A 113 14.92 6.71 -2.73
CA VAL A 113 13.56 7.28 -2.85
C VAL A 113 13.43 8.17 -4.10
N ASP A 114 14.40 9.05 -4.36
CA ASP A 114 14.46 9.90 -5.56
C ASP A 114 14.47 9.07 -6.86
N ARG A 115 15.10 7.89 -6.84
CA ARG A 115 15.23 6.99 -8.00
C ARG A 115 13.95 6.19 -8.26
N HIS A 116 13.33 5.65 -7.22
CA HIS A 116 12.25 4.67 -7.37
C HIS A 116 10.84 5.24 -7.11
N TYR A 117 10.72 6.32 -6.32
CA TYR A 117 9.46 6.98 -5.97
C TYR A 117 9.50 8.50 -6.24
N PRO A 118 9.95 8.95 -7.44
CA PRO A 118 10.21 10.36 -7.73
C PRO A 118 8.97 11.25 -7.59
N GLY A 119 9.09 12.32 -6.80
CA GLY A 119 8.03 13.33 -6.62
C GLY A 119 6.82 12.88 -5.80
N ILE A 120 6.85 11.68 -5.21
CA ILE A 120 5.74 11.10 -4.44
C ILE A 120 5.72 11.61 -3.01
N PHE A 121 6.84 11.54 -2.30
CA PHE A 121 6.92 11.86 -0.88
C PHE A 121 7.31 13.32 -0.64
N ASP A 122 6.63 13.97 0.30
CA ASP A 122 6.86 15.37 0.67
C ASP A 122 7.99 15.51 1.72
N SER A 123 8.26 14.46 2.50
CA SER A 123 9.37 14.38 3.47
C SER A 123 9.75 12.93 3.84
N ILE A 124 10.92 12.77 4.47
CA ILE A 124 11.42 11.53 5.07
C ILE A 124 11.81 11.81 6.53
N TYR A 125 11.27 11.06 7.47
CA TYR A 125 11.60 11.11 8.89
C TYR A 125 12.38 9.86 9.29
N PHE A 126 13.48 10.05 10.03
CA PHE A 126 14.35 8.99 10.52
C PHE A 126 14.13 8.80 12.03
N CYS A 127 13.73 7.60 12.43
CA CYS A 127 13.50 7.26 13.83
C CYS A 127 14.78 7.02 14.62
N ASN A 128 15.92 6.76 13.97
CA ASN A 128 17.16 6.37 14.63
C ASN A 128 16.95 5.19 15.61
N LEU A 129 16.30 4.11 15.16
CA LEU A 129 16.22 2.88 15.95
C LEU A 129 17.56 2.13 15.89
N ASP A 130 17.78 1.19 16.81
CA ASP A 130 18.98 0.34 16.89
C ASP A 130 20.35 1.03 16.74
N LEU A 131 20.45 2.19 17.39
CA LEU A 131 21.72 2.86 17.68
C LEU A 131 22.55 2.05 18.70
N SER A 132 23.83 1.90 18.42
CA SER A 132 24.84 1.49 19.42
C SER A 132 25.06 2.60 20.46
N ASP A 133 25.68 2.26 21.58
CA ASP A 133 25.90 3.18 22.70
C ASP A 133 26.73 4.43 22.32
N SER A 134 27.60 4.34 21.31
CA SER A 134 28.35 5.49 20.79
C SER A 134 27.47 6.40 19.91
N GLU A 135 26.60 5.84 19.08
CA GLU A 135 25.71 6.63 18.20
C GLU A 135 24.60 7.33 19.00
N GLN A 136 24.17 6.76 20.14
CA GLN A 136 23.24 7.39 21.09
C GLN A 136 23.77 8.70 21.71
N LEU A 137 25.06 9.01 21.57
CA LEU A 137 25.66 10.29 22.01
C LEU A 137 25.44 11.44 21.00
N GLU A 138 25.09 11.11 19.75
CA GLU A 138 24.93 12.06 18.64
C GLU A 138 23.48 12.06 18.10
N TYR A 139 22.84 10.88 18.04
CA TYR A 139 21.51 10.67 17.48
C TYR A 139 20.49 10.30 18.57
N VAL A 140 19.33 10.95 18.54
CA VAL A 140 18.22 10.64 19.44
C VAL A 140 17.29 9.63 18.77
N SER A 141 17.09 8.47 19.42
CA SER A 141 16.10 7.47 19.02
C SER A 141 14.68 7.95 19.31
N LYS A 142 13.75 7.74 18.38
CA LYS A 142 12.38 8.28 18.45
C LYS A 142 11.36 7.29 17.85
N PRO A 143 10.44 6.73 18.65
CA PRO A 143 9.41 5.81 18.14
C PRO A 143 8.53 6.45 17.07
N LYS A 144 8.02 5.62 16.14
CA LYS A 144 7.15 6.08 15.05
C LYS A 144 5.90 6.78 15.56
N SER A 145 5.27 6.25 16.61
CA SER A 145 4.10 6.84 17.28
C SER A 145 4.29 8.33 17.60
N VAL A 146 5.45 8.71 18.15
CA VAL A 146 5.77 10.10 18.50
C VAL A 146 5.91 10.98 17.25
N ILE A 147 6.55 10.48 16.18
CA ILE A 147 6.65 11.22 14.91
C ILE A 147 5.27 11.36 14.27
N CYS A 148 4.49 10.29 14.23
CA CYS A 148 3.11 10.28 13.71
C CYS A 148 2.21 11.28 14.44
N GLN A 149 2.34 11.37 15.78
CA GLN A 149 1.60 12.33 16.60
C GLN A 149 2.02 13.78 16.32
N GLU A 150 3.32 14.05 16.14
CA GLU A 150 3.83 15.40 15.89
C GLU A 150 3.43 15.96 14.52
N ILE A 151 3.37 15.12 13.48
CA ILE A 151 3.06 15.55 12.11
C ILE A 151 1.59 15.36 11.72
N GLY A 152 0.78 14.74 12.59
CA GLY A 152 -0.65 14.52 12.37
C GLY A 152 -0.95 13.45 11.31
N VAL A 153 -0.38 12.25 11.46
CA VAL A 153 -0.66 11.09 10.58
C VAL A 153 -2.08 10.57 10.79
N ASP A 154 -2.86 10.46 9.72
CA ASP A 154 -4.16 9.78 9.71
C ASP A 154 -4.00 8.26 9.55
N VAL A 155 -3.12 7.85 8.62
CA VAL A 155 -2.91 6.44 8.26
C VAL A 155 -1.42 6.09 8.22
N LEU A 156 -1.02 4.97 8.84
CA LEU A 156 0.34 4.42 8.75
C LEU A 156 0.33 3.10 7.97
N ILE A 157 1.21 2.99 6.97
CA ILE A 157 1.53 1.74 6.27
C ILE A 157 2.90 1.26 6.76
N ASP A 158 2.97 0.10 7.39
CA ASP A 158 4.16 -0.42 8.08
C ASP A 158 4.04 -1.95 8.17
N ASP A 159 5.14 -2.69 8.11
CA ASP A 159 5.15 -4.16 8.24
C ASP A 159 5.37 -4.64 9.68
N SER A 160 5.81 -3.77 10.58
CA SER A 160 6.07 -4.11 11.97
C SER A 160 4.80 -4.13 12.80
N LEU A 161 4.47 -5.32 13.31
CA LEU A 161 3.41 -5.51 14.29
C LEU A 161 3.64 -4.69 15.58
N GLU A 162 4.89 -4.38 15.94
CA GLU A 162 5.18 -3.57 17.13
C GLU A 162 4.92 -2.08 16.88
N HIS A 163 5.28 -1.54 15.71
CA HIS A 163 4.89 -0.17 15.31
C HIS A 163 3.37 -0.06 15.17
N ALA A 164 2.72 -1.09 14.61
CA ALA A 164 1.26 -1.12 14.46
C ALA A 164 0.54 -1.06 15.81
N PHE A 165 0.96 -1.85 16.81
CA PHE A 165 0.38 -1.77 18.15
C PHE A 165 0.61 -0.41 18.80
N ASP A 166 1.84 0.12 18.75
CA ASP A 166 2.19 1.41 19.37
C ASP A 166 1.40 2.58 18.74
N CYS A 167 1.41 2.69 17.41
CA CYS A 167 0.71 3.74 16.68
C CYS A 167 -0.82 3.62 16.78
N SER A 168 -1.38 2.41 16.82
CA SER A 168 -2.83 2.22 16.92
C SER A 168 -3.43 2.76 18.23
N THR A 169 -2.61 2.89 19.31
CA THR A 169 -3.05 3.52 20.57
C THR A 169 -3.41 5.00 20.43
N LEU A 170 -2.86 5.66 19.40
CA LEU A 170 -3.08 7.08 19.11
C LEU A 170 -4.37 7.33 18.29
N GLY A 171 -5.09 6.27 17.89
CA GLY A 171 -6.29 6.36 17.06
C GLY A 171 -6.02 6.49 15.54
N ILE A 172 -4.74 6.43 15.15
CA ILE A 172 -4.26 6.31 13.77
C ILE A 172 -4.76 4.98 13.19
N ASP A 173 -5.20 4.96 11.94
CA ASP A 173 -5.55 3.71 11.25
C ASP A 173 -4.30 3.10 10.61
N ILE A 174 -4.08 1.81 10.83
CA ILE A 174 -2.85 1.11 10.43
C ILE A 174 -3.15 0.08 9.35
N LEU A 175 -2.42 0.17 8.25
CA LEU A 175 -2.38 -0.83 7.18
C LEU A 175 -1.12 -1.67 7.38
N LEU A 176 -1.25 -2.74 8.17
CA LEU A 176 -0.16 -3.65 8.52
C LEU A 176 0.21 -4.47 7.28
N TYR A 177 1.30 -4.09 6.62
CA TYR A 177 1.72 -4.70 5.35
C TYR A 177 2.37 -6.06 5.60
N ASP A 178 1.91 -7.06 4.85
CA ASP A 178 2.27 -8.46 5.02
C ASP A 178 2.39 -9.12 3.65
N ARG A 179 3.42 -8.73 2.91
CA ARG A 179 3.60 -9.04 1.48
C ARG A 179 3.34 -10.52 1.19
N GLN A 180 2.25 -10.82 0.51
CA GLN A 180 1.83 -12.19 0.15
C GLN A 180 1.72 -13.16 1.37
N GLY A 181 1.50 -12.64 2.59
CA GLY A 181 1.43 -13.41 3.84
C GLY A 181 2.76 -13.97 4.34
N GLN A 182 3.90 -13.42 3.90
CA GLN A 182 5.22 -14.01 4.15
C GLN A 182 5.98 -13.44 5.37
N TYR A 183 5.50 -12.37 6.00
CA TYR A 183 6.26 -11.61 7.00
C TYR A 183 6.06 -12.16 8.42
N ILE A 184 6.71 -13.30 8.70
CA ILE A 184 6.52 -14.09 9.94
C ILE A 184 6.63 -13.26 11.25
N TRP A 185 7.46 -12.21 11.27
CA TRP A 185 7.61 -11.29 12.39
C TRP A 185 6.32 -10.54 12.77
N ASN A 186 5.37 -10.38 11.84
CA ASN A 186 4.12 -9.67 12.08
C ASN A 186 2.94 -10.59 12.47
N HIS A 187 3.20 -11.87 12.77
CA HIS A 187 2.22 -12.87 13.24
C HIS A 187 2.54 -13.44 14.63
N ASP A 188 2.12 -12.75 15.70
CA ASP A 188 2.33 -13.17 17.11
C ASP A 188 1.87 -14.60 17.41
N ASP A 189 0.81 -15.09 16.76
CA ASP A 189 0.33 -16.47 16.94
C ASP A 189 1.25 -17.51 16.27
N ILE A 190 1.80 -17.23 15.09
CA ILE A 190 2.76 -18.09 14.38
C ILE A 190 4.08 -18.14 15.15
N LEU A 191 4.56 -16.99 15.63
CA LEU A 191 5.75 -16.90 16.49
C LEU A 191 5.58 -17.76 17.75
N ARG A 192 4.45 -17.60 18.48
CA ARG A 192 4.14 -18.42 19.67
C ARG A 192 4.05 -19.91 19.36
N LYS A 193 3.42 -20.30 18.23
CA LYS A 193 3.34 -21.71 17.79
C LYS A 193 4.74 -22.31 17.55
N ARG A 194 5.62 -21.59 16.83
CA ARG A 194 7.02 -22.02 16.62
C ARG A 194 7.77 -22.15 17.94
N HIS A 195 7.75 -21.12 18.80
CA HIS A 195 8.42 -21.19 20.11
C HIS A 195 7.91 -22.33 21.00
N ALA A 196 6.60 -22.62 20.98
CA ALA A 196 6.02 -23.74 21.74
C ALA A 196 6.48 -25.11 21.24
N GLN A 197 6.73 -25.27 19.93
CA GLN A 197 7.21 -26.54 19.34
C GLN A 197 8.68 -26.84 19.69
N TYR A 198 9.53 -25.83 19.80
CA TYR A 198 10.96 -26.00 20.17
C TYR A 198 11.25 -25.88 21.67
N SER A 199 10.24 -25.54 22.49
CA SER A 199 10.40 -25.42 23.95
C SER A 199 10.32 -26.76 24.68
N ALA A 200 11.47 -27.28 25.11
CA ALA A 200 11.54 -28.35 26.10
C ALA A 200 10.82 -27.96 27.42
N PRO A 201 10.29 -28.91 28.22
CA PRO A 201 9.37 -28.62 29.33
C PRO A 201 10.00 -27.97 30.58
N THR A 202 11.22 -27.44 30.48
CA THR A 202 12.04 -26.83 31.55
C THR A 202 11.67 -25.39 31.91
N LEU A 203 10.58 -24.84 31.36
CA LEU A 203 10.11 -23.47 31.65
C LEU A 203 9.61 -23.31 33.10
N THR A 204 10.18 -22.34 33.81
CA THR A 204 9.76 -21.95 35.17
C THR A 204 8.33 -21.41 35.18
N SER A 205 7.66 -21.38 36.35
CA SER A 205 6.28 -20.87 36.46
C SER A 205 6.14 -19.40 36.03
N THR A 206 7.14 -18.57 36.32
CA THR A 206 7.20 -17.17 35.85
C THR A 206 7.29 -17.09 34.33
N SER A 207 8.16 -17.91 33.72
CA SER A 207 8.27 -18.02 32.25
C SER A 207 6.93 -18.45 31.63
N LYS A 208 6.31 -19.51 32.16
CA LYS A 208 5.00 -20.00 31.69
C LYS A 208 3.92 -18.91 31.77
N ARG A 209 3.96 -18.02 32.77
CA ARG A 209 3.01 -16.91 32.91
C ARG A 209 3.17 -15.82 31.84
N LEU A 210 4.35 -15.69 31.23
CA LEU A 210 4.59 -14.83 30.07
C LEU A 210 4.14 -15.52 28.77
N TYR A 211 4.49 -16.81 28.58
CA TYR A 211 4.04 -17.59 27.42
C TYR A 211 2.51 -17.76 27.34
N HIS A 212 1.84 -17.85 28.50
CA HIS A 212 0.37 -17.93 28.60
C HIS A 212 -0.34 -16.56 28.61
N GLN A 213 0.34 -15.47 28.24
CA GLN A 213 -0.38 -14.28 27.81
C GLN A 213 -1.16 -14.61 26.53
N THR A 214 -2.42 -14.20 26.46
CA THR A 214 -3.26 -14.27 25.27
C THR A 214 -2.52 -13.65 24.07
N PRO A 215 -2.63 -14.19 22.84
CA PRO A 215 -2.10 -13.53 21.66
C PRO A 215 -2.56 -12.07 21.61
N ARG A 216 -1.71 -11.15 21.16
CA ARG A 216 -2.12 -9.75 20.99
C ARG A 216 -3.09 -9.66 19.81
N GLU A 217 -4.39 -9.63 20.10
CA GLU A 217 -5.42 -9.39 19.10
C GLU A 217 -5.21 -8.02 18.45
N LEU A 218 -5.38 -7.93 17.13
CA LEU A 218 -5.30 -6.66 16.42
C LEU A 218 -6.41 -5.73 16.90
N SER A 219 -6.08 -4.47 17.18
CA SER A 219 -7.06 -3.43 17.48
C SER A 219 -7.91 -3.15 16.22
N LYS A 220 -9.13 -2.61 16.41
CA LYS A 220 -10.10 -2.43 15.32
C LYS A 220 -9.59 -1.57 14.15
N ASN A 221 -8.61 -0.72 14.43
CA ASN A 221 -7.91 0.18 13.51
C ASN A 221 -6.59 -0.39 12.98
N VAL A 222 -6.33 -1.70 13.09
CA VAL A 222 -5.16 -2.37 12.48
C VAL A 222 -5.66 -3.42 11.50
N HIS A 223 -5.47 -3.14 10.21
CA HIS A 223 -5.92 -3.99 9.11
C HIS A 223 -4.70 -4.56 8.39
N ARG A 224 -4.63 -5.88 8.30
CA ARG A 224 -3.55 -6.59 7.58
C ARG A 224 -3.80 -6.52 6.08
N MET A 225 -2.77 -6.18 5.31
CA MET A 225 -2.84 -6.02 3.85
C MET A 225 -1.75 -6.88 3.19
N THR A 226 -2.12 -7.83 2.32
CA THR A 226 -1.13 -8.72 1.69
C THR A 226 -0.48 -8.15 0.43
N SER A 227 -1.03 -7.05 -0.11
CA SER A 227 -0.55 -6.41 -1.33
C SER A 227 -0.82 -4.90 -1.34
N TRP A 228 -0.09 -4.15 -2.15
CA TRP A 228 -0.40 -2.74 -2.39
C TRP A 228 -1.71 -2.51 -3.18
N LYS A 229 -2.27 -3.56 -3.82
CA LYS A 229 -3.66 -3.56 -4.33
C LYS A 229 -4.69 -3.50 -3.19
N GLU A 230 -4.55 -4.32 -2.15
CA GLU A 230 -5.42 -4.27 -0.96
C GLU A 230 -5.32 -2.93 -0.23
N ILE A 231 -4.11 -2.37 -0.13
CA ILE A 231 -3.87 -1.04 0.43
C ILE A 231 -4.67 0.01 -0.34
N ILE A 232 -4.53 0.09 -1.67
CA ILE A 232 -5.19 1.16 -2.44
C ILE A 232 -6.70 1.00 -2.50
N ALA A 233 -7.23 -0.22 -2.34
CA ALA A 233 -8.67 -0.48 -2.23
C ALA A 233 -9.30 0.20 -0.99
N GLN A 234 -8.57 0.29 0.14
CA GLN A 234 -9.08 0.98 1.34
C GLN A 234 -9.31 2.49 1.10
N PHE A 235 -8.69 3.05 0.07
CA PHE A 235 -8.92 4.42 -0.40
C PHE A 235 -9.80 4.38 -1.66
N PRO A 236 -11.13 4.43 -1.55
CA PRO A 236 -12.00 4.39 -2.74
C PRO A 236 -11.76 5.59 -3.67
N LYS A 237 -12.05 5.41 -4.96
CA LYS A 237 -12.09 6.53 -5.93
C LYS A 237 -13.14 7.56 -5.44
N PRO A 238 -12.86 8.88 -5.44
CA PRO A 238 -13.89 9.89 -5.13
C PRO A 238 -15.12 9.68 -6.01
N SER A 239 -16.32 9.69 -5.42
CA SER A 239 -17.56 9.40 -6.16
C SER A 239 -17.74 10.39 -7.31
N SER A 240 -17.98 9.88 -8.52
CA SER A 240 -18.19 10.71 -9.71
C SER A 240 -19.24 11.80 -9.45
N PRO A 241 -19.00 13.07 -9.86
CA PRO A 241 -20.02 14.10 -9.79
C PRO A 241 -21.23 13.77 -10.67
N LEU A 242 -21.06 12.88 -11.65
CA LEU A 242 -22.12 12.34 -12.52
C LEU A 242 -22.81 11.10 -11.95
N ARG A 243 -22.76 10.86 -10.62
CA ARG A 243 -23.49 9.76 -9.96
C ARG A 243 -25.02 9.83 -10.17
N TYR A 244 -25.52 11.01 -10.54
CA TYR A 244 -26.94 11.26 -10.82
C TYR A 244 -27.09 11.77 -12.26
N CYS A 245 -26.85 10.90 -13.24
CA CYS A 245 -27.30 11.14 -14.61
C CYS A 245 -28.82 11.03 -14.68
N TYR A 246 -29.48 12.10 -15.10
CA TYR A 246 -30.90 12.11 -15.41
C TYR A 246 -31.04 12.08 -16.94
N PHE A 247 -31.61 10.99 -17.45
CA PHE A 247 -32.08 10.93 -18.82
C PHE A 247 -33.51 11.51 -18.86
N ALA A 248 -33.89 12.11 -19.98
CA ALA A 248 -35.30 12.39 -20.21
C ALA A 248 -36.03 11.06 -20.39
N GLU A 249 -37.28 10.97 -19.93
CA GLU A 249 -38.18 9.91 -20.39
C GLU A 249 -38.47 10.23 -21.86
N GLU A 250 -38.16 9.29 -22.76
CA GLU A 250 -38.50 9.42 -24.17
C GLU A 250 -40.04 9.34 -24.27
N ASP A 251 -40.66 10.39 -24.82
CA ASP A 251 -42.10 10.42 -25.07
C ASP A 251 -42.45 9.23 -25.97
N GLN A 252 -43.12 8.22 -25.42
CA GLN A 252 -43.68 7.12 -26.18
C GLN A 252 -44.90 7.66 -26.93
N GLU A 253 -44.67 8.22 -28.11
CA GLU A 253 -45.73 8.47 -29.07
C GLU A 253 -46.37 7.12 -29.42
N GLU A 254 -47.60 6.93 -28.95
CA GLU A 254 -48.41 5.74 -29.23
C GLU A 254 -48.79 5.77 -30.72
N GLU A 255 -48.03 5.05 -31.56
CA GLU A 255 -48.47 4.72 -32.93
C GLU A 255 -49.65 3.73 -32.85
N GLU A 256 -50.85 4.28 -32.62
CA GLU A 256 -52.13 3.59 -32.80
C GLU A 256 -52.42 3.41 -34.29
N ASP A 257 -52.74 2.16 -34.67
CA ASP A 257 -53.47 1.74 -35.88
C ASP A 257 -52.77 1.99 -37.25
N GLU A 258 -53.14 1.37 -38.38
CA GLU A 258 -54.29 0.50 -38.70
C GLU A 258 -53.84 -0.87 -39.27
N GLU A 259 -54.67 -1.91 -39.09
CA GLU A 259 -54.59 -3.16 -39.87
C GLU A 259 -55.21 -2.91 -41.27
N ASP A 260 -54.61 -3.45 -42.34
CA ASP A 260 -55.32 -3.66 -43.61
C ASP A 260 -54.76 -4.89 -44.36
N GLU A 261 -55.62 -5.60 -45.09
CA GLU A 261 -55.36 -6.98 -45.56
C GLU A 261 -55.07 -7.11 -47.08
N GLU A 262 -54.39 -8.22 -47.41
CA GLU A 262 -54.51 -9.04 -48.63
C GLU A 262 -53.82 -8.71 -49.99
N GLU A 263 -53.22 -9.81 -50.50
CA GLU A 263 -53.00 -10.25 -51.89
C GLU A 263 -51.82 -9.73 -52.76
N GLU A 264 -51.50 -10.59 -53.75
CA GLU A 264 -50.26 -10.68 -54.50
C GLU A 264 -50.42 -10.13 -55.93
N GLU A 265 -49.35 -9.56 -56.52
CA GLU A 265 -48.97 -9.87 -57.92
C GLU A 265 -47.51 -9.47 -58.20
N GLU A 266 -46.82 -10.22 -59.05
CA GLU A 266 -45.44 -9.95 -59.53
C GLU A 266 -45.48 -9.06 -60.79
N GLU A 267 -44.51 -8.15 -60.99
CA GLU A 267 -43.83 -7.90 -62.28
C GLU A 267 -42.52 -7.10 -62.05
N GLU A 268 -41.63 -7.07 -63.05
CA GLU A 268 -40.26 -6.54 -62.96
C GLU A 268 -40.06 -5.12 -63.56
N ASP A 269 -38.93 -4.51 -63.16
CA ASP A 269 -38.04 -3.67 -64.00
C ASP A 269 -38.25 -2.13 -64.14
N SER A 270 -37.12 -1.48 -64.45
CA SER A 270 -36.95 -0.20 -65.17
C SER A 270 -37.32 1.18 -64.56
N CYS A 271 -36.36 1.74 -63.81
CA CYS A 271 -35.57 2.93 -64.22
C CYS A 271 -36.23 4.35 -64.41
N ASP A 272 -35.87 5.26 -63.48
CA ASP A 272 -35.47 6.68 -63.66
C ASP A 272 -36.51 7.84 -63.68
N SER A 273 -35.99 9.05 -63.34
CA SER A 273 -36.58 10.41 -63.39
C SER A 273 -37.57 10.78 -62.24
N GLU A 274 -37.65 12.01 -61.69
CA GLU A 274 -37.01 13.32 -62.00
C GLU A 274 -36.49 14.10 -60.75
N GLN A 275 -35.79 15.21 -61.04
CA GLN A 275 -35.42 16.36 -60.18
C GLN A 275 -36.68 17.06 -59.57
N HIS A 276 -36.69 17.94 -58.56
CA HIS A 276 -35.71 18.72 -57.75
C HIS A 276 -36.45 19.19 -56.44
N TYR A 277 -36.06 20.11 -55.52
CA TYR A 277 -35.00 21.14 -55.39
C TYR A 277 -34.87 21.60 -53.89
N PHE A 278 -33.74 22.24 -53.54
CA PHE A 278 -33.49 23.23 -52.45
C PHE A 278 -33.59 22.91 -50.92
N ASP A 279 -32.42 23.08 -50.30
CA ASP A 279 -32.09 23.77 -49.03
C ASP A 279 -31.94 23.07 -47.65
N ASN A 280 -30.91 23.58 -46.96
CA ASN A 280 -30.27 23.23 -45.68
C ASN A 280 -31.00 23.94 -44.48
N PRO A 281 -30.61 23.79 -43.18
CA PRO A 281 -29.44 23.10 -42.61
C PRO A 281 -29.63 22.27 -41.32
N ASN A 282 -28.70 21.33 -41.07
CA ASN A 282 -27.92 21.19 -39.80
C ASN A 282 -27.25 19.79 -39.70
N TYR A 283 -26.12 19.61 -40.38
CA TYR A 283 -25.34 18.36 -40.31
C TYR A 283 -24.38 18.37 -39.11
N TYR A 284 -24.91 18.13 -37.90
CA TYR A 284 -24.09 17.80 -36.72
C TYR A 284 -23.85 16.29 -36.66
N GLY A 285 -22.90 15.82 -37.47
CA GLY A 285 -22.36 14.47 -37.32
C GLY A 285 -21.46 14.39 -36.08
N TYR A 286 -21.97 13.84 -34.98
CA TYR A 286 -21.16 13.42 -33.84
C TYR A 286 -20.74 11.96 -34.05
N GLU A 287 -19.48 11.76 -34.41
CA GLU A 287 -18.86 10.44 -34.54
C GLU A 287 -18.56 9.87 -33.15
N THR A 288 -19.07 8.68 -32.85
CA THR A 288 -18.87 8.01 -31.56
C THR A 288 -17.45 7.48 -31.45
N VAL A 289 -16.58 8.21 -30.76
CA VAL A 289 -15.30 7.67 -30.29
C VAL A 289 -15.57 6.79 -29.08
N GLU A 290 -15.56 5.48 -29.29
CA GLU A 290 -15.40 4.52 -28.19
C GLU A 290 -14.04 4.77 -27.52
N VAL A 291 -14.06 5.42 -26.37
CA VAL A 291 -12.93 5.41 -25.46
C VAL A 291 -12.97 4.05 -24.78
N GLU A 292 -12.06 3.14 -25.17
CA GLU A 292 -11.83 1.90 -24.43
C GLU A 292 -11.50 2.26 -22.97
N GLU A 293 -12.47 2.14 -22.06
CA GLU A 293 -12.17 2.08 -20.64
C GLU A 293 -11.31 0.84 -20.43
N MET A 294 -10.03 1.05 -20.10
CA MET A 294 -9.15 -0.03 -19.69
C MET A 294 -9.84 -0.78 -18.55
N SER A 295 -10.21 -2.03 -18.80
CA SER A 295 -10.84 -2.90 -17.81
C SER A 295 -9.81 -3.25 -16.72
N GLU A 296 -9.68 -2.36 -15.73
CA GLU A 296 -9.20 -2.73 -14.40
C GLU A 296 -10.13 -3.84 -13.91
N GLU A 297 -9.68 -5.10 -13.97
CA GLU A 297 -10.44 -6.24 -13.45
C GLU A 297 -10.83 -5.94 -11.99
N GLU A 298 -12.13 -5.86 -11.70
CA GLU A 298 -12.65 -5.63 -10.35
C GLU A 298 -12.49 -6.90 -9.49
N GLU A 299 -11.25 -7.24 -9.18
CA GLU A 299 -10.90 -8.15 -8.08
C GLU A 299 -11.51 -7.56 -6.79
N GLU A 300 -12.50 -8.26 -6.21
CA GLU A 300 -13.29 -7.79 -5.06
C GLU A 300 -12.46 -7.82 -3.76
N TYR A 301 -11.57 -6.83 -3.61
CA TYR A 301 -10.73 -6.69 -2.42
C TYR A 301 -11.55 -6.35 -1.17
N PRO A 302 -11.24 -6.95 -0.01
CA PRO A 302 -11.98 -6.71 1.23
C PRO A 302 -11.82 -5.25 1.69
N LEU A 303 -12.92 -4.51 1.64
CA LEU A 303 -13.01 -3.14 2.17
C LEU A 303 -13.33 -3.20 3.67
N TYR A 304 -12.38 -2.79 4.51
CA TYR A 304 -12.55 -2.79 5.98
C TYR A 304 -13.37 -1.58 6.44
N ARG A 305 -14.67 -1.63 6.18
CA ARG A 305 -15.62 -0.53 6.40
C ARG A 305 -16.04 -0.39 7.88
N ASP A 306 -15.43 0.57 8.58
CA ASP A 306 -16.03 1.19 9.79
C ASP A 306 -16.20 2.72 9.58
N ASN A 307 -17.11 3.07 8.67
CA ASN A 307 -17.57 4.43 8.29
C ASN A 307 -16.52 5.47 7.83
N ARG A 308 -15.21 5.23 7.99
CA ARG A 308 -14.13 6.13 7.55
C ARG A 308 -13.86 5.97 6.05
N VAL A 309 -14.61 6.69 5.22
CA VAL A 309 -14.30 6.80 3.79
C VAL A 309 -13.13 7.77 3.59
N TRP A 310 -12.02 7.30 3.05
CA TRP A 310 -10.83 8.10 2.76
C TRP A 310 -10.96 8.83 1.40
N VAL A 311 -11.83 9.84 1.39
CA VAL A 311 -11.87 10.93 0.39
C VAL A 311 -11.01 12.09 0.88
#